data_AF-A0A0R2XM36-F1
#
_entry.id   AF-A0A0R2XM36-F1
#
_cell.length_a   1.000
_cell.length_b   1.000
_cell.length_c   1.000
_cell.angle_alpha   90.00
_cell.angle_beta   90.00
_cell.angle_gamma   90.00
#
_symmetry.space_group_name_H-M   'P 1'
#
loop_
_entity.id
_entity.type
_entity.pdbx_description
1 polymer ?
#
loop_
_entity_poly.entity_id
_entity_poly.type
_entity_poly.pdbx_seq_one_letter_code
_entity_poly.pdbx_strand_id
1 'polypeptide(L)'
;MENAPYQKLLTKGHIALGAILTLGVFILMSFLLRPFTFSTDPTVAQLQACFTAIPISATFWFACHMFMLVLVDQRKRNKAAQ
;
A
#
# COMPACT_ATOMS: atom_id res chain seq x y z
N MET A 1 20.62 -13.58 3.12
CA MET A 1 20.01 -12.45 3.85
C MET A 1 19.23 -13.04 4.99
N GLU A 2 19.76 -12.91 6.21
CA GLU A 2 19.13 -13.40 7.43
C GLU A 2 17.73 -12.80 7.56
N ASN A 3 16.71 -13.65 7.65
CA ASN A 3 15.31 -13.22 7.71
C ASN A 3 15.13 -12.30 8.92
N ALA A 4 14.95 -11.00 8.68
CA ALA A 4 14.71 -10.05 9.77
C ALA A 4 13.52 -10.58 10.60
N PRO A 5 13.61 -10.65 11.94
CA PRO A 5 12.60 -11.29 12.80
C PRO A 5 11.17 -10.77 12.61
N TYR A 6 11.02 -9.56 12.07
CA TYR A 6 9.77 -8.91 11.69
C TYR A 6 9.04 -9.57 10.51
N GLN A 7 9.76 -10.28 9.63
CA GLN A 7 9.16 -10.97 8.49
C GLN A 7 8.27 -12.14 8.94
N LYS A 8 8.50 -12.68 10.15
CA LYS A 8 7.63 -13.69 10.79
C LYS A 8 6.39 -13.10 11.48
N LEU A 9 6.27 -11.78 11.61
CA LEU A 9 5.12 -11.17 12.30
C LEU A 9 3.87 -11.03 11.41
N LEU A 10 4.05 -10.76 10.11
CA LEU A 10 2.93 -10.59 9.20
C LEU A 10 2.46 -11.94 8.67
N THR A 11 1.27 -12.36 9.11
CA THR A 11 0.57 -13.52 8.56
C THR A 11 0.23 -13.27 7.09
N LYS A 12 0.17 -14.33 6.27
CA LYS A 12 -0.22 -14.27 4.84
C LYS A 12 -1.51 -13.45 4.59
N GLY A 13 -2.45 -13.46 5.54
CA GLY A 13 -3.67 -12.65 5.47
C GLY A 13 -3.45 -11.13 5.50
N HIS A 14 -2.47 -10.63 6.26
CA HIS A 14 -2.15 -9.21 6.31
C HIS A 14 -1.56 -8.70 4.99
N ILE A 15 -0.71 -9.53 4.37
CA ILE A 15 -0.13 -9.26 3.05
C ILE A 15 -1.23 -9.24 1.98
N ALA A 16 -2.14 -10.22 2.01
CA ALA A 16 -3.28 -10.26 1.09
C ALA A 16 -4.21 -9.03 1.26
N LEU A 17 -4.50 -8.64 2.51
CA LEU A 17 -5.29 -7.45 2.80
C LEU A 17 -4.59 -6.18 2.28
N GLY A 18 -3.29 -6.04 2.55
CA GLY A 18 -2.48 -4.94 2.02
C GLY A 18 -2.50 -4.88 0.49
N ALA A 19 -2.52 -6.03 -0.19
CA ALA A 19 -2.54 -6.11 -1.66
C ALA A 19 -3.86 -5.64 -2.24
N ILE A 20 -4.97 -6.13 -1.68
CA ILE A 20 -6.31 -5.72 -2.10
C ILE A 20 -6.49 -4.22 -1.88
N LEU A 21 -6.05 -3.72 -0.73
CA LEU A 21 -6.18 -2.31 -0.39
C LEU A 21 -5.30 -1.42 -1.29
N THR A 22 -4.08 -1.86 -1.59
CA THR A 22 -3.16 -1.16 -2.50
C THR A 22 -3.69 -1.13 -3.93
N LEU A 23 -4.25 -2.24 -4.41
CA LEU A 23 -4.88 -2.28 -5.73
C LEU A 23 -6.08 -1.33 -5.81
N GLY A 24 -6.88 -1.25 -4.75
CA GLY A 24 -7.97 -0.28 -4.64
C GLY A 24 -7.46 1.18 -4.72
N VAL A 25 -6.37 1.50 -4.01
CA VAL A 25 -5.74 2.83 -4.08
C VAL A 25 -5.19 3.12 -5.47
N PHE A 26 -4.57 2.13 -6.12
CA PHE A 26 -4.07 2.29 -7.49
C PHE A 26 -5.17 2.65 -8.47
N ILE A 27 -6.29 1.91 -8.44
CA ILE A 27 -7.44 2.17 -9.30
C ILE A 27 -8.01 3.56 -9.01
N LEU A 28 -8.24 3.88 -7.73
CA LEU A 28 -8.75 5.18 -7.30
C LEU A 28 -7.88 6.34 -7.79
N MET A 29 -6.57 6.26 -7.56
CA MET A 29 -5.62 7.29 -7.96
C MET A 29 -5.50 7.41 -9.48
N SER A 30 -5.60 6.30 -10.21
CA SER A 30 -5.58 6.31 -11.68
C SER A 30 -6.77 7.06 -12.29
N PHE A 31 -7.91 7.16 -11.57
CA PHE A 31 -9.05 7.98 -11.99
C PHE A 31 -8.95 9.42 -11.48
N LEU A 32 -8.58 9.61 -10.21
CA LEU A 32 -8.50 10.94 -9.59
C LEU A 32 -7.40 11.82 -10.17
N LEU A 33 -6.30 11.24 -10.67
CA LEU A 33 -5.16 11.99 -11.20
C LEU A 33 -5.34 12.46 -12.64
N ARG A 34 -6.31 11.90 -13.37
CA ARG A 34 -6.58 12.24 -14.78
C ARG A 34 -6.68 13.74 -15.07
N PRO A 35 -7.44 14.56 -14.31
CA PRO A 35 -7.55 16.00 -14.56
C PRO A 35 -6.26 16.79 -14.25
N PHE A 36 -5.28 16.19 -13.57
CA PHE A 36 -4.00 16.84 -13.22
C PHE A 36 -2.88 16.53 -14.22
N THR A 37 -3.18 15.78 -15.27
CA THR A 37 -2.20 15.44 -16.32
C THR A 37 -2.09 16.55 -17.36
N PHE A 38 -0.95 16.60 -18.05
CA PHE A 38 -0.62 17.68 -18.99
C PHE A 38 -1.19 17.46 -20.40
N SER A 39 -1.75 16.28 -20.67
CA SER A 39 -2.24 15.91 -22.00
C SER A 39 -3.72 16.24 -22.17
N THR A 40 -4.07 16.87 -23.29
CA THR A 40 -5.46 17.04 -23.74
C THR A 40 -6.03 15.76 -24.35
N ASP A 41 -5.19 14.84 -24.82
CA ASP A 41 -5.63 13.53 -25.29
C ASP A 41 -6.04 12.63 -24.11
N PRO A 42 -7.27 12.08 -24.11
CA PRO A 42 -7.83 11.32 -23.00
C PRO A 42 -7.09 10.00 -22.71
N THR A 43 -6.42 9.42 -23.69
CA THR A 43 -5.69 8.15 -23.59
C THR A 43 -4.31 8.39 -22.99
N VAL A 44 -3.61 9.42 -23.46
CA VAL A 44 -2.30 9.82 -22.92
C VAL A 44 -2.45 10.34 -21.50
N ALA A 45 -3.50 11.11 -21.21
CA ALA A 45 -3.84 11.55 -19.86
C ALA A 45 -4.07 10.36 -18.90
N GLN A 46 -4.78 9.33 -19.36
CA GLN A 46 -5.01 8.13 -18.56
C GLN A 46 -3.71 7.37 -18.29
N LEU A 47 -2.83 7.23 -19.30
CA LEU A 47 -1.53 6.60 -19.12
C LEU A 47 -0.68 7.34 -18.08
N GLN A 48 -0.58 8.67 -18.19
CA GLN A 48 0.16 9.50 -17.24
C GLN A 48 -0.39 9.38 -15.81
N ALA A 49 -1.71 9.37 -15.66
CA ALA A 49 -2.36 9.16 -14.37
C ALA A 49 -2.03 7.78 -13.77
N CYS A 50 -2.07 6.73 -14.58
CA CYS A 50 -1.67 5.37 -14.16
C CYS A 50 -0.20 5.32 -13.72
N PHE A 51 0.73 5.90 -14.49
CA PHE A 51 2.15 5.94 -14.11
C PHE A 51 2.38 6.72 -12.82
N THR A 52 1.64 7.80 -12.59
CA THR A 52 1.69 8.59 -11.35
C THR A 52 1.10 7.84 -10.16
N ALA A 53 0.07 7.01 -10.38
CA ALA A 53 -0.55 6.20 -9.34
C ALA A 53 0.37 5.09 -8.81
N ILE A 54 1.35 4.62 -9.59
CA ILE A 54 2.30 3.56 -9.18
C ILE A 54 3.08 3.93 -7.90
N PRO A 55 3.86 5.03 -7.85
CA PRO A 55 4.61 5.39 -6.65
C PRO A 55 3.70 5.69 -5.45
N ILE A 56 2.53 6.31 -5.67
CA ILE A 56 1.56 6.57 -4.60
C ILE A 56 1.07 5.27 -3.96
N SER A 57 0.72 4.29 -4.81
CA SER A 57 0.26 2.99 -4.35
C SER A 57 1.37 2.20 -3.66
N ALA A 58 2.62 2.31 -4.13
CA ALA A 58 3.76 1.72 -3.46
C ALA A 58 3.99 2.33 -2.07
N THR A 59 3.94 3.67 -1.94
CA THR A 59 4.03 4.33 -0.63
C THR A 59 2.91 3.89 0.30
N PHE A 60 1.68 3.78 -0.21
CA PHE A 60 0.54 3.27 0.55
C PHE A 60 0.76 1.83 1.04
N TRP A 61 1.26 0.94 0.16
CA TRP A 61 1.60 -0.43 0.53
C TRP A 61 2.60 -0.49 1.69
N PHE A 62 3.67 0.29 1.62
CA PHE A 62 4.68 0.35 2.67
C PHE A 62 4.09 0.88 3.98
N ALA A 63 3.28 1.95 3.91
CA ALA A 63 2.60 2.52 5.08
C ALA A 63 1.67 1.49 5.76
N CYS A 64 0.86 0.78 4.98
CA CYS A 64 0.01 -0.30 5.48
C CYS A 64 0.82 -1.42 6.15
N HIS A 65 1.92 -1.85 5.54
CA HIS A 65 2.77 -2.91 6.11
C HIS A 65 3.40 -2.48 7.43
N MET A 66 3.94 -1.25 7.50
CA MET A 66 4.52 -0.73 8.73
C MET A 66 3.47 -0.55 9.82
N PHE A 67 2.28 -0.07 9.47
CA PHE A 67 1.17 0.07 10.42
C PHE A 67 0.75 -1.27 11.00
N MET A 68 0.57 -2.30 10.16
CA MET A 68 0.22 -3.64 10.61
C MET A 68 1.32 -4.26 11.49
N LEU A 69 2.60 -4.04 11.17
CA LEU A 69 3.71 -4.50 12.01
C LEU A 69 3.65 -3.89 13.41
N VAL A 70 3.44 -2.57 13.51
CA VAL A 70 3.31 -1.88 14.79
C VAL A 70 2.09 -2.40 15.56
N LEU A 71 0.94 -2.59 14.91
CA LEU A 71 -0.25 -3.13 15.57
C LEU A 71 -0.03 -4.55 16.13
N VAL A 72 0.64 -5.43 15.38
CA VAL A 72 0.96 -6.78 15.85
C VAL A 72 1.92 -6.73 17.03
N ASP A 73 2.93 -5.85 17.00
CA ASP A 73 3.86 -5.66 18.11
C ASP A 73 3.15 -5.17 19.38
N GLN A 74 2.36 -4.10 19.27
CA GLN A 74 1.58 -3.54 20.39
C GLN A 74 0.62 -4.60 20.98
N ARG A 75 -0.04 -5.39 20.13
CA ARG A 75 -0.96 -6.45 20.58
C ARG A 75 -0.23 -7.57 21.33
N LYS A 76 1.00 -7.92 20.92
CA LYS A 76 1.82 -8.90 21.64
C LYS A 76 2.25 -8.38 23.01
N ARG A 77 2.68 -7.12 23.08
CA ARG A 77 3.08 -6.47 24.33
C ARG A 77 1.93 -6.36 25.33
N ASN A 78 0.75 -5.97 24.88
CA ASN A 78 -0.44 -5.89 25.74
C ASN A 78 -0.85 -7.25 26.31
N LYS A 79 -0.70 -8.33 25.53
CA LYS A 79 -0.97 -9.70 26.01
C LYS A 79 0.06 -10.22 27.01
N ALA A 80 1.30 -9.74 26.97
CA ALA A 80 2.35 -10.14 27.90
C ALA A 80 2.32 -9.33 29.20
N ALA A 81 1.62 -8.19 29.21
CA ALA A 81 1.42 -7.34 30.38
C ALA A 81 0.13 -7.66 31.16
N GLN A 82 -0.71 -8.56 30.64
CA GLN A 82 -1.84 -9.20 31.33
C GLN A 82 -1.42 -10.57 31.85
#